data_AF-V7FC40-F1
#
_entry.id   AF-V7FC40-F1
#
_cell.length_a   1.000
_cell.length_b   1.000
_cell.length_c   1.000
_cell.angle_alpha   90.00
_cell.angle_beta   90.00
_cell.angle_gamma   90.00
#
_symmetry.space_group_name_H-M   'P 1'
#
loop_
_entity.id
_entity.type
_entity.pdbx_description
1 polymer ?
#
loop_
_entity_poly.entity_id
_entity_poly.type
_entity_poly.pdbx_seq_one_letter_code
_entity_poly.pdbx_strand_id
1 'polypeptide(L)'
;MSPFSHLDPYLLNPANDPLVFDATLAGYGSYTTEHFVLRLSPRAHELVDALTQRDTEGHEVAELYQAYSTYLHETVHWWQHMGSTAGLILSLAYPAQIYGSMTSLQTFARGAGVVKPVKAWAHRAMLDGRTHSDPVLAAANIAVNNALDIKFYKQLAWSPESILSLEQTPYFQSVGHSYLKTYGEIVHAINGSCDFAEGQFPDPGRWDAQFLKLQLSRSEGFHRGARPPYADIGIQQIFEGQARFCQIQYLASSGGPELLQTYREQGYFAPVYVDAFELFLVLTGTEWPERYDSPIVGLFLLICDLAINPTRGFPLDIEFFEGFICDVDPGARFTRLCLAAAETPELAQAVQSFSAQEYEHVAARLSERCGYDDPRTGLAAVVGLLGDKGPVDALMEEHRTFNYAGVNMPVRVLISHFIAFCQDKQRRPEFFCWPGFWMAGDKFNPEAGSLFATHLSLFQDRGDTEQIFPRAVRGRSPENIKKLVNTFFGGMLVFDLALQWVLEPGPFRYDFKWLTGKSENAALIALAKRQFAQYYGPDPDTCTLIDSPVP
;
A
#
# COMPACT_ATOMS: atom_id res chain seq x y z
N MET A 1 2.44 -30.56 27.26
CA MET A 1 1.45 -30.29 26.19
C MET A 1 1.52 -28.81 25.90
N SER A 2 1.74 -28.42 24.64
CA SER A 2 1.80 -27.01 24.26
C SER A 2 0.45 -26.36 24.53
N PRO A 3 0.38 -25.19 25.20
CA PRO A 3 -0.88 -24.49 25.47
C PRO A 3 -1.60 -24.08 24.17
N PHE A 4 -0.92 -24.15 23.02
CA PHE A 4 -1.43 -23.85 21.68
C PHE A 4 -2.00 -25.07 20.94
N SER A 5 -2.07 -26.24 21.57
CA SER A 5 -2.55 -27.49 20.94
C SER A 5 -4.07 -27.60 20.80
N HIS A 6 -4.82 -26.61 21.32
CA HIS A 6 -6.28 -26.54 21.28
C HIS A 6 -6.82 -25.35 20.45
N LEU A 7 -5.99 -24.73 19.61
CA LEU A 7 -6.41 -23.64 18.72
C LEU A 7 -7.44 -24.16 17.70
N ASP A 8 -8.58 -23.47 17.58
CA ASP A 8 -9.68 -23.83 16.68
C ASP A 8 -9.27 -23.68 15.19
N PRO A 9 -9.45 -24.71 14.32
CA PRO A 9 -9.12 -24.63 12.89
C PRO A 9 -9.90 -23.58 12.09
N TYR A 10 -11.08 -23.15 12.55
CA TYR A 10 -11.84 -22.06 11.93
C TYR A 10 -11.23 -20.68 12.19
N LEU A 11 -10.17 -20.58 13.00
CA LEU A 11 -9.47 -19.33 13.33
C LEU A 11 -8.57 -18.79 12.19
N LEU A 12 -8.50 -19.49 11.06
CA LEU A 12 -7.33 -19.44 10.17
C LEU A 12 -7.64 -19.12 8.70
N ASN A 13 -8.92 -19.02 8.31
CA ASN A 13 -9.29 -18.95 6.89
C ASN A 13 -10.52 -18.05 6.64
N PRO A 14 -10.37 -16.79 6.18
CA PRO A 14 -11.49 -16.01 5.68
C PRO A 14 -11.81 -16.43 4.24
N ALA A 15 -12.98 -17.04 4.02
CA ALA A 15 -13.46 -17.32 2.67
C ALA A 15 -13.87 -16.02 1.95
N ASN A 16 -13.34 -15.83 0.74
CA ASN A 16 -13.69 -14.89 -0.35
C ASN A 16 -14.93 -13.97 -0.17
N ASP A 17 -14.67 -12.67 0.05
CA ASP A 17 -15.37 -11.39 -0.33
C ASP A 17 -16.91 -11.35 -0.53
N PRO A 18 -17.69 -10.39 0.05
CA PRO A 18 -17.86 -9.04 -0.55
C PRO A 18 -18.24 -7.87 0.40
N LEU A 19 -18.02 -7.94 1.73
CA LEU A 19 -18.33 -6.84 2.66
C LEU A 19 -17.35 -6.87 3.85
N VAL A 20 -16.48 -5.86 3.93
CA VAL A 20 -15.31 -5.74 4.83
C VAL A 20 -15.59 -5.97 6.34
N PHE A 21 -16.84 -6.04 6.78
CA PHE A 21 -17.21 -6.41 8.16
C PHE A 21 -17.68 -7.87 8.34
N ASP A 22 -18.30 -8.48 7.33
CA ASP A 22 -18.57 -9.93 7.37
C ASP A 22 -17.25 -10.72 7.39
N ALA A 23 -16.19 -10.15 6.79
CA ALA A 23 -14.83 -10.65 6.89
C ALA A 23 -14.22 -10.58 8.30
N THR A 24 -14.65 -9.65 9.17
CA THR A 24 -14.19 -9.56 10.58
C THR A 24 -15.03 -10.41 11.57
N LEU A 25 -16.15 -10.95 11.08
CA LEU A 25 -16.93 -11.98 11.77
C LEU A 25 -16.46 -13.40 11.36
N ALA A 26 -15.83 -13.54 10.19
CA ALA A 26 -15.24 -14.79 9.68
C ALA A 26 -13.70 -14.85 9.76
N GLY A 27 -13.03 -13.73 10.03
CA GLY A 27 -11.59 -13.56 10.20
C GLY A 27 -11.29 -12.54 11.32
N TYR A 28 -10.11 -12.60 11.94
CA TYR A 28 -9.84 -11.88 13.19
C TYR A 28 -9.37 -10.43 13.02
N GLY A 29 -8.97 -10.03 11.81
CA GLY A 29 -8.58 -8.67 11.48
C GLY A 29 -8.50 -8.44 9.96
N SER A 30 -8.44 -7.17 9.57
CA SER A 30 -8.22 -6.77 8.18
C SER A 30 -7.65 -5.36 8.10
N TYR A 31 -6.67 -5.13 7.24
CA TYR A 31 -6.25 -3.80 6.82
C TYR A 31 -6.69 -3.52 5.37
N THR A 32 -7.41 -2.42 5.14
CA THR A 32 -7.80 -2.01 3.78
C THR A 32 -7.06 -0.76 3.33
N THR A 33 -6.43 -0.85 2.16
CA THR A 33 -5.53 0.16 1.57
C THR A 33 -6.25 1.39 1.05
N GLU A 34 -7.54 1.24 0.72
CA GLU A 34 -8.40 2.33 0.25
C GLU A 34 -9.01 3.13 1.40
N HIS A 35 -9.06 2.55 2.61
CA HIS A 35 -9.63 3.22 3.80
C HIS A 35 -8.60 3.53 4.89
N PHE A 36 -7.38 2.99 4.79
CA PHE A 36 -6.29 3.16 5.77
C PHE A 36 -6.66 2.74 7.19
N VAL A 37 -7.48 1.69 7.33
CA VAL A 37 -8.07 1.28 8.60
C VAL A 37 -7.64 -0.14 8.94
N LEU A 38 -7.16 -0.29 10.17
CA LEU A 38 -6.94 -1.58 10.81
C LEU A 38 -8.22 -1.99 11.53
N ARG A 39 -8.80 -3.12 11.17
CA ARG A 39 -9.95 -3.71 11.85
C ARG A 39 -9.54 -4.95 12.61
N LEU A 40 -10.13 -5.15 13.78
CA LEU A 40 -9.99 -6.40 14.55
C LEU A 40 -11.37 -6.90 14.97
N SER A 41 -11.51 -8.21 15.16
CA SER A 41 -12.73 -8.76 15.76
C SER A 41 -12.93 -8.22 17.18
N PRO A 42 -14.17 -8.13 17.69
CA PRO A 42 -14.45 -7.65 19.05
C PRO A 42 -13.64 -8.36 20.14
N ARG A 43 -13.49 -9.68 20.00
CA ARG A 43 -12.70 -10.49 20.94
C ARG A 43 -11.21 -10.17 20.85
N ALA A 44 -10.68 -9.94 19.65
CA ALA A 44 -9.28 -9.55 19.48
C ALA A 44 -9.01 -8.16 20.09
N HIS A 45 -9.93 -7.20 19.94
CA HIS A 45 -9.85 -5.90 20.63
C HIS A 45 -9.77 -6.05 22.15
N GLU A 46 -10.69 -6.80 22.75
CA GLU A 46 -10.72 -7.07 24.19
C GLU A 46 -9.38 -7.65 24.69
N LEU A 47 -8.87 -8.67 24.01
CA LEU A 47 -7.64 -9.36 24.40
C LEU A 47 -6.37 -8.51 24.20
N VAL A 48 -6.31 -7.70 23.14
CA VAL A 48 -5.19 -6.79 22.91
C VAL A 48 -5.20 -5.66 23.95
N ASP A 49 -6.36 -5.12 24.30
CA ASP A 49 -6.50 -4.10 25.34
C ASP A 49 -6.11 -4.67 26.71
N ALA A 50 -6.58 -5.88 27.06
CA ALA A 50 -6.20 -6.59 28.27
C ALA A 50 -4.66 -6.75 28.38
N LEU A 51 -4.01 -7.22 27.31
CA LEU A 51 -2.57 -7.42 27.29
C LEU A 51 -1.79 -6.10 27.41
N THR A 52 -2.22 -5.06 26.68
CA THR A 52 -1.53 -3.75 26.67
C THR A 52 -1.71 -2.96 27.97
N GLN A 53 -2.85 -3.11 28.64
CA GLN A 53 -3.14 -2.50 29.94
C GLN A 53 -2.60 -3.33 31.12
N ARG A 54 -2.06 -4.53 30.85
CA ARG A 54 -1.63 -5.53 31.84
C ARG A 54 -2.78 -6.01 32.75
N ASP A 55 -4.01 -5.94 32.25
CA ASP A 55 -5.20 -6.46 32.91
C ASP A 55 -5.52 -7.85 32.34
N THR A 56 -4.71 -8.82 32.74
CA THR A 56 -4.73 -10.18 32.14
C THR A 56 -5.42 -11.22 33.02
N GLU A 57 -5.97 -10.79 34.16
CA GLU A 57 -6.68 -11.70 35.07
C GLU A 57 -7.94 -12.24 34.40
N GLY A 58 -8.09 -13.58 34.38
CA GLY A 58 -9.25 -14.25 33.78
C GLY A 58 -9.14 -14.54 32.28
N HIS A 59 -8.03 -14.18 31.63
CA HIS A 59 -7.75 -14.52 30.23
C HIS A 59 -6.74 -15.67 30.10
N GLU A 60 -6.94 -16.55 29.13
CA GLU A 60 -5.96 -17.57 28.77
C GLU A 60 -4.76 -16.92 28.08
N VAL A 61 -3.55 -17.20 28.56
CA VAL A 61 -2.31 -16.60 28.05
C VAL A 61 -2.12 -16.86 26.55
N ALA A 62 -2.50 -18.06 26.09
CA ALA A 62 -2.42 -18.41 24.68
C ALA A 62 -3.37 -17.55 23.81
N GLU A 63 -4.56 -17.22 24.30
CA GLU A 63 -5.51 -16.34 23.58
C GLU A 63 -4.98 -14.90 23.48
N LEU A 64 -4.36 -14.39 24.56
CA LEU A 64 -3.76 -13.06 24.57
C LEU A 64 -2.65 -12.92 23.52
N TYR A 65 -1.72 -13.88 23.47
CA TYR A 65 -0.65 -13.86 22.48
C TYR A 65 -1.16 -14.11 21.06
N GLN A 66 -2.17 -14.96 20.88
CA GLN A 66 -2.81 -15.15 19.58
C GLN A 66 -3.41 -13.84 19.07
N ALA A 67 -4.20 -13.14 19.89
CA ALA A 67 -4.82 -11.87 19.52
C ALA A 67 -3.78 -10.79 19.21
N TYR A 68 -2.72 -10.70 20.03
CA TYR A 68 -1.63 -9.75 19.76
C TYR A 68 -0.85 -10.10 18.49
N SER A 69 -0.70 -11.39 18.15
CA SER A 69 -0.06 -11.80 16.90
C SER A 69 -0.86 -11.34 15.67
N THR A 70 -2.20 -11.41 15.73
CA THR A 70 -3.07 -10.87 14.68
C THR A 70 -2.92 -9.36 14.59
N TYR A 71 -2.89 -8.67 15.73
CA TYR A 71 -2.65 -7.23 15.75
C TYR A 71 -1.28 -6.84 15.15
N LEU A 72 -0.23 -7.62 15.43
CA LEU A 72 1.08 -7.46 14.80
C LEU A 72 1.01 -7.68 13.29
N HIS A 73 0.33 -8.73 12.83
CA HIS A 73 0.14 -9.02 11.40
C HIS A 73 -0.49 -7.82 10.67
N GLU A 74 -1.61 -7.30 11.18
CA GLU A 74 -2.27 -6.14 10.58
C GLU A 74 -1.44 -4.85 10.69
N THR A 75 -0.61 -4.72 11.74
CA THR A 75 0.32 -3.59 11.87
C THR A 75 1.44 -3.67 10.84
N VAL A 76 1.92 -4.87 10.51
CA VAL A 76 2.89 -5.07 9.42
C VAL A 76 2.29 -4.68 8.07
N HIS A 77 1.02 -5.01 7.80
CA HIS A 77 0.32 -4.51 6.60
C HIS A 77 0.30 -2.98 6.53
N TRP A 78 -0.01 -2.31 7.64
CA TRP A 78 0.10 -0.85 7.71
C TRP A 78 1.51 -0.35 7.39
N TRP A 79 2.57 -0.98 7.92
CA TRP A 79 3.96 -0.63 7.63
C TRP A 79 4.34 -0.89 6.18
N GLN A 80 3.88 -1.97 5.58
CA GLN A 80 4.09 -2.24 4.16
C GLN A 80 3.47 -1.13 3.31
N HIS A 81 2.26 -0.67 3.64
CA HIS A 81 1.60 0.40 2.90
C HIS A 81 2.18 1.80 3.12
N MET A 82 2.60 2.11 4.34
CA MET A 82 3.02 3.46 4.70
C MET A 82 4.52 3.67 4.77
N GLY A 83 5.26 2.58 4.95
CA GLY A 83 6.70 2.58 5.19
C GLY A 83 7.51 1.97 4.05
N SER A 84 6.87 1.36 3.05
CA SER A 84 7.55 0.88 1.83
C SER A 84 7.25 1.75 0.62
N THR A 85 8.21 1.86 -0.30
CA THR A 85 8.03 2.64 -1.54
C THR A 85 6.86 2.11 -2.36
N ALA A 86 6.79 0.79 -2.62
CA ALA A 86 5.73 0.22 -3.44
C ALA A 86 4.35 0.36 -2.78
N GLY A 87 4.28 0.13 -1.46
CA GLY A 87 3.05 0.33 -0.70
C GLY A 87 2.60 1.78 -0.66
N LEU A 88 3.52 2.75 -0.57
CA LEU A 88 3.22 4.18 -0.60
C LEU A 88 2.68 4.61 -1.97
N ILE A 89 3.32 4.17 -3.05
CA ILE A 89 2.83 4.39 -4.42
C ILE A 89 1.43 3.82 -4.58
N LEU A 90 1.21 2.58 -4.14
CA LEU A 90 -0.11 1.95 -4.18
C LEU A 90 -1.17 2.71 -3.36
N SER A 91 -0.79 3.24 -2.20
CA SER A 91 -1.64 4.02 -1.31
C SER A 91 -1.98 5.40 -1.89
N LEU A 92 -1.02 6.05 -2.55
CA LEU A 92 -1.19 7.36 -3.17
C LEU A 92 -1.83 7.31 -4.56
N ALA A 93 -1.92 6.14 -5.18
CA ALA A 93 -2.59 5.94 -6.46
C ALA A 93 -4.01 6.54 -6.46
N TYR A 94 -4.77 6.32 -5.39
CA TYR A 94 -6.14 6.79 -5.28
C TYR A 94 -6.27 8.32 -5.20
N PRO A 95 -5.59 9.05 -4.30
CA PRO A 95 -5.60 10.51 -4.33
C PRO A 95 -4.98 11.07 -5.62
N ALA A 96 -3.94 10.44 -6.17
CA ALA A 96 -3.27 10.91 -7.39
C ALA A 96 -4.19 10.86 -8.63
N GLN A 97 -5.03 9.83 -8.78
CA GLN A 97 -6.05 9.75 -9.83
C GLN A 97 -6.90 11.02 -9.93
N ILE A 98 -7.17 11.64 -8.78
CA ILE A 98 -8.11 12.74 -8.66
C ILE A 98 -7.40 14.08 -8.69
N TYR A 99 -6.29 14.25 -7.98
CA TYR A 99 -5.51 15.48 -8.02
C TYR A 99 -4.94 15.76 -9.40
N GLY A 100 -4.36 14.74 -10.06
CA GLY A 100 -3.83 14.85 -11.41
C GLY A 100 -4.92 15.20 -12.45
N SER A 101 -6.17 14.83 -12.17
CA SER A 101 -7.30 15.03 -13.09
C SER A 101 -8.20 16.22 -12.73
N MET A 102 -7.97 16.92 -11.61
CA MET A 102 -8.93 17.88 -11.06
C MET A 102 -9.23 19.03 -12.02
N THR A 103 -8.19 19.69 -12.54
CA THR A 103 -8.32 20.79 -13.51
C THR A 103 -8.96 20.33 -14.81
N SER A 104 -8.66 19.12 -15.26
CA SER A 104 -9.25 18.49 -16.44
C SER A 104 -10.75 18.24 -16.24
N LEU A 105 -11.16 17.73 -15.07
CA LEU A 105 -12.56 17.53 -14.73
C LEU A 105 -13.34 18.83 -14.60
N GLN A 106 -12.73 19.89 -14.04
CA GLN A 106 -13.34 21.23 -14.01
C GLN A 106 -13.52 21.81 -15.42
N THR A 107 -12.56 21.56 -16.32
CA THR A 107 -12.64 21.99 -17.72
C THR A 107 -13.73 21.22 -18.47
N PHE A 108 -13.81 19.91 -18.25
CA PHE A 108 -14.88 19.07 -18.75
C PHE A 108 -16.26 19.54 -18.27
N ALA A 109 -16.43 19.77 -16.96
CA ALA A 109 -17.69 20.22 -16.35
C ALA A 109 -18.21 21.52 -16.99
N ARG A 110 -17.30 22.47 -17.24
CA ARG A 110 -17.63 23.77 -17.84
C ARG A 110 -17.99 23.68 -19.32
N GLY A 111 -17.41 22.73 -20.05
CA GLY A 111 -17.55 22.63 -21.51
C GLY A 111 -18.62 21.66 -22.00
N ALA A 112 -18.70 20.47 -21.40
CA ALA A 112 -19.65 19.42 -21.79
C ALA A 112 -20.95 19.44 -20.97
N GLY A 113 -20.98 20.24 -19.91
CA GLY A 113 -21.97 20.09 -18.84
C GLY A 113 -21.65 18.90 -17.94
N VAL A 114 -22.62 18.50 -17.13
CA VAL A 114 -22.43 17.46 -16.12
C VAL A 114 -22.96 16.13 -16.64
N VAL A 115 -22.09 15.31 -17.23
CA VAL A 115 -22.45 14.02 -17.84
C VAL A 115 -21.69 12.88 -17.17
N LYS A 116 -22.34 11.75 -16.88
CA LYS A 116 -21.74 10.54 -16.26
C LYS A 116 -22.05 9.27 -17.07
N PRO A 117 -21.06 8.40 -17.35
CA PRO A 117 -19.64 8.55 -17.04
C PRO A 117 -18.89 9.40 -18.08
N VAL A 118 -17.86 10.12 -17.64
CA VAL A 118 -16.97 10.91 -18.53
C VAL A 118 -16.38 10.04 -19.64
N LYS A 119 -16.01 8.79 -19.32
CA LYS A 119 -15.51 7.79 -20.26
C LYS A 119 -16.47 7.54 -21.43
N ALA A 120 -17.77 7.35 -21.15
CA ALA A 120 -18.76 7.11 -22.19
C ALA A 120 -18.96 8.34 -23.08
N TRP A 121 -18.95 9.52 -22.47
CA TRP A 121 -19.07 10.78 -23.21
C TRP A 121 -17.89 10.99 -24.15
N ALA A 122 -16.66 10.80 -23.65
CA ALA A 122 -15.44 10.95 -24.43
C ALA A 122 -15.42 10.00 -25.65
N HIS A 123 -15.83 8.74 -25.44
CA HIS A 123 -15.93 7.78 -26.53
C HIS A 123 -16.96 8.20 -27.60
N ARG A 124 -18.17 8.62 -27.20
CA ARG A 124 -19.19 9.11 -28.13
C ARG A 124 -18.74 10.35 -28.89
N ALA A 125 -18.11 11.30 -28.21
CA ALA A 125 -17.55 12.49 -28.82
C ALA A 125 -16.51 12.17 -29.91
N MET A 126 -15.66 11.16 -29.66
CA MET A 126 -14.70 10.67 -30.67
C MET A 126 -15.41 10.00 -31.87
N LEU A 127 -16.45 9.19 -31.62
CA LEU A 127 -17.25 8.58 -32.70
C LEU A 127 -17.97 9.63 -33.55
N ASP A 128 -18.39 10.74 -32.93
CA ASP A 128 -19.03 11.88 -33.59
C ASP A 128 -18.01 12.76 -34.36
N GLY A 129 -16.74 12.36 -34.44
CA GLY A 129 -15.71 13.01 -35.23
C GLY A 129 -14.95 14.13 -34.52
N ARG A 130 -15.17 14.33 -33.21
CA ARG A 130 -14.33 15.25 -32.42
C ARG A 130 -12.95 14.66 -32.23
N THR A 131 -11.93 15.52 -32.24
CA THR A 131 -10.53 15.13 -32.09
C THR A 131 -9.93 15.77 -30.84
N HIS A 132 -8.70 15.38 -30.51
CA HIS A 132 -7.92 15.93 -29.39
C HIS A 132 -7.67 17.45 -29.47
N SER A 133 -7.99 18.12 -30.58
CA SER A 133 -7.97 19.59 -30.64
C SER A 133 -9.16 20.25 -29.95
N ASP A 134 -10.24 19.52 -29.66
CA ASP A 134 -11.32 20.00 -28.78
C ASP A 134 -10.82 19.97 -27.32
N PRO A 135 -10.71 21.13 -26.64
CA PRO A 135 -10.16 21.19 -25.28
C PRO A 135 -11.03 20.46 -24.25
N VAL A 136 -12.34 20.32 -24.49
CA VAL A 136 -13.25 19.59 -23.60
C VAL A 136 -13.03 18.09 -23.75
N LEU A 137 -12.88 17.60 -24.99
CA LEU A 137 -12.54 16.20 -25.24
C LEU A 137 -11.14 15.85 -24.75
N ALA A 138 -10.15 16.73 -24.96
CA ALA A 138 -8.81 16.54 -24.44
C ALA A 138 -8.82 16.40 -22.91
N ALA A 139 -9.53 17.29 -22.20
CA ALA A 139 -9.66 17.23 -20.76
C ALA A 139 -10.37 15.96 -20.27
N ALA A 140 -11.44 15.53 -20.94
CA ALA A 140 -12.13 14.28 -20.64
C ALA A 140 -11.21 13.07 -20.82
N ASN A 141 -10.45 13.01 -21.92
CA ASN A 141 -9.52 11.93 -22.21
C ASN A 141 -8.37 11.87 -21.20
N ILE A 142 -7.83 13.01 -20.77
CA ILE A 142 -6.79 13.05 -19.72
C ILE A 142 -7.33 12.42 -18.43
N ALA A 143 -8.51 12.83 -17.97
CA ALA A 143 -9.10 12.30 -16.74
C ALA A 143 -9.38 10.79 -16.84
N VAL A 144 -9.90 10.33 -17.98
CA VAL A 144 -10.22 8.92 -18.22
C VAL A 144 -8.95 8.07 -18.30
N ASN A 145 -7.93 8.52 -19.03
CA ASN A 145 -6.68 7.78 -19.19
C ASN A 145 -5.93 7.70 -17.87
N ASN A 146 -5.77 8.81 -17.14
CA ASN A 146 -5.13 8.81 -15.82
C ASN A 146 -5.83 7.85 -14.84
N ALA A 147 -7.16 7.86 -14.81
CA ALA A 147 -7.92 6.94 -13.97
C ALA A 147 -7.72 5.47 -14.36
N LEU A 148 -7.71 5.16 -15.67
CA LEU A 148 -7.52 3.81 -16.18
C LEU A 148 -6.09 3.30 -16.01
N ASP A 149 -5.08 4.11 -16.32
CA ASP A 149 -3.67 3.72 -16.21
C ASP A 149 -3.27 3.41 -14.77
N ILE A 150 -3.74 4.23 -13.82
CA ILE A 150 -3.52 3.95 -12.40
C ILE A 150 -4.29 2.70 -11.96
N LYS A 151 -5.51 2.48 -12.47
CA LYS A 151 -6.25 1.23 -12.20
C LYS A 151 -5.50 0.01 -12.74
N PHE A 152 -4.95 0.09 -13.95
CA PHE A 152 -4.17 -0.99 -14.55
C PHE A 152 -2.90 -1.26 -13.78
N TYR A 153 -2.17 -0.22 -13.35
CA TYR A 153 -1.02 -0.38 -12.44
C TYR A 153 -1.41 -1.11 -11.16
N LYS A 154 -2.49 -0.68 -10.48
CA LYS A 154 -2.97 -1.35 -9.26
C LYS A 154 -3.22 -2.83 -9.50
N GLN A 155 -3.89 -3.17 -10.62
CA GLN A 155 -4.19 -4.56 -10.96
C GLN A 155 -2.92 -5.37 -11.25
N LEU A 156 -1.97 -4.81 -12.02
CA LEU A 156 -0.71 -5.47 -12.38
C LEU A 156 0.19 -5.69 -11.16
N ALA A 157 0.38 -4.66 -10.34
CA ALA A 157 1.21 -4.74 -9.13
C ALA A 157 0.58 -5.70 -8.09
N TRP A 158 -0.75 -5.74 -8.01
CA TRP A 158 -1.48 -6.62 -7.10
C TRP A 158 -1.45 -8.08 -7.55
N SER A 159 -1.73 -8.32 -8.83
CA SER A 159 -1.80 -9.64 -9.45
C SER A 159 -1.27 -9.57 -10.89
N PRO A 160 -0.03 -10.01 -11.14
CA PRO A 160 0.59 -9.96 -12.47
C PRO A 160 -0.22 -10.68 -13.56
N GLU A 161 -0.94 -11.74 -13.19
CA GLU A 161 -1.82 -12.49 -14.11
C GLU A 161 -2.94 -11.63 -14.73
N SER A 162 -3.31 -10.52 -14.09
CA SER A 162 -4.31 -9.58 -14.59
C SER A 162 -4.00 -9.06 -16.00
N ILE A 163 -2.72 -9.07 -16.40
CA ILE A 163 -2.26 -8.68 -17.75
C ILE A 163 -3.05 -9.40 -18.86
N LEU A 164 -3.42 -10.67 -18.66
CA LEU A 164 -4.16 -11.46 -19.65
C LEU A 164 -5.54 -10.88 -19.95
N SER A 165 -6.19 -10.30 -18.95
CA SER A 165 -7.47 -9.60 -19.11
C SER A 165 -7.28 -8.17 -19.63
N LEU A 166 -6.19 -7.50 -19.23
CA LEU A 166 -5.90 -6.12 -19.59
C LEU A 166 -5.56 -5.96 -21.06
N GLU A 167 -4.86 -6.91 -21.68
CA GLU A 167 -4.56 -6.82 -23.11
C GLU A 167 -5.80 -6.85 -24.01
N GLN A 168 -6.93 -7.34 -23.49
CA GLN A 168 -8.20 -7.37 -24.21
C GLN A 168 -8.90 -6.01 -24.22
N THR A 169 -8.55 -5.08 -23.32
CA THR A 169 -9.15 -3.75 -23.31
C THR A 169 -8.47 -2.83 -24.34
N PRO A 170 -9.24 -2.06 -25.13
CA PRO A 170 -8.67 -1.10 -26.08
C PRO A 170 -7.95 0.06 -25.39
N TYR A 171 -8.17 0.25 -24.09
CA TYR A 171 -7.58 1.33 -23.29
C TYR A 171 -6.19 0.99 -22.74
N PHE A 172 -5.82 -0.30 -22.66
CA PHE A 172 -4.51 -0.68 -22.13
C PHE A 172 -3.43 -0.51 -23.21
N GLN A 173 -2.45 0.36 -22.92
CA GLN A 173 -1.31 0.59 -23.80
C GLN A 173 -0.23 -0.46 -23.60
N SER A 174 0.37 -0.51 -22.40
CA SER A 174 1.36 -1.51 -22.01
C SER A 174 1.61 -1.43 -20.50
N VAL A 175 2.31 -2.43 -19.94
CA VAL A 175 2.72 -2.43 -18.52
C VAL A 175 3.54 -1.18 -18.19
N GLY A 176 4.58 -0.90 -18.98
CA GLY A 176 5.44 0.26 -18.80
C GLY A 176 4.70 1.60 -18.86
N HIS A 177 3.65 1.71 -19.68
CA HIS A 177 2.81 2.92 -19.72
C HIS A 177 2.07 3.12 -18.40
N SER A 178 1.38 2.09 -17.91
CA SER A 178 0.63 2.16 -16.66
C SER A 178 1.52 2.45 -15.47
N TYR A 179 2.72 1.85 -15.41
CA TYR A 179 3.68 2.10 -14.34
C TYR A 179 4.24 3.53 -14.38
N LEU A 180 4.76 3.99 -15.52
CA LEU A 180 5.33 5.33 -15.63
C LEU A 180 4.30 6.43 -15.40
N LYS A 181 3.08 6.28 -15.92
CA LYS A 181 1.99 7.24 -15.65
C LYS A 181 1.63 7.26 -14.18
N THR A 182 1.49 6.11 -13.54
CA THR A 182 1.15 6.06 -12.11
C THR A 182 2.22 6.69 -11.24
N TYR A 183 3.49 6.33 -11.44
CA TYR A 183 4.60 6.95 -10.71
C TYR A 183 4.66 8.45 -10.96
N GLY A 184 4.46 8.91 -12.20
CA GLY A 184 4.53 10.32 -12.54
C GLY A 184 3.44 11.15 -11.86
N GLU A 185 2.19 10.68 -11.91
CA GLU A 185 1.05 11.34 -11.25
C GLU A 185 1.21 11.37 -9.73
N ILE A 186 1.75 10.30 -9.13
CA ILE A 186 1.99 10.24 -7.68
C ILE A 186 3.10 11.20 -7.28
N VAL A 187 4.25 11.19 -7.98
CA VAL A 187 5.36 12.10 -7.66
C VAL A 187 4.94 13.56 -7.88
N HIS A 188 4.15 13.86 -8.91
CA HIS A 188 3.54 15.18 -9.07
C HIS A 188 2.60 15.54 -7.91
N ALA A 189 1.74 14.61 -7.48
CA ALA A 189 0.86 14.84 -6.34
C ALA A 189 1.65 15.10 -5.05
N ILE A 190 2.76 14.38 -4.84
CA ILE A 190 3.67 14.57 -3.70
C ILE A 190 4.31 15.96 -3.75
N ASN A 191 4.97 16.30 -4.86
CA ASN A 191 5.67 17.58 -5.05
C ASN A 191 4.69 18.76 -4.89
N GLY A 192 3.51 18.67 -5.51
CA GLY A 192 2.49 19.73 -5.44
C GLY A 192 1.76 19.82 -4.10
N SER A 193 1.83 18.80 -3.24
CA SER A 193 1.14 18.79 -1.94
C SER A 193 2.05 19.12 -0.77
N CYS A 194 3.35 18.91 -0.90
CA CYS A 194 4.33 19.08 0.18
C CYS A 194 5.26 20.29 -0.05
N ASP A 195 5.03 21.06 -1.13
CA ASP A 195 5.77 22.27 -1.49
C ASP A 195 7.29 22.04 -1.59
N PHE A 196 7.72 20.86 -2.04
CA PHE A 196 9.14 20.53 -2.14
C PHE A 196 9.87 21.45 -3.12
N ALA A 197 11.10 21.82 -2.75
CA ALA A 197 11.95 22.65 -3.60
C ALA A 197 12.35 21.89 -4.87
N GLU A 198 12.60 22.64 -5.94
CA GLU A 198 13.02 22.07 -7.23
C GLU A 198 14.28 21.21 -7.05
N GLY A 199 14.23 19.98 -7.56
CA GLY A 199 15.33 19.02 -7.49
C GLY A 199 15.45 18.22 -6.17
N GLN A 200 14.54 18.39 -5.21
CA GLN A 200 14.51 17.55 -3.99
C GLN A 200 13.97 16.13 -4.25
N PHE A 201 13.07 15.99 -5.21
CA PHE A 201 12.52 14.70 -5.66
C PHE A 201 12.61 14.59 -7.18
N PRO A 202 12.38 13.38 -7.74
CA PRO A 202 12.32 13.19 -9.19
C PRO A 202 11.34 14.16 -9.85
N ASP A 203 11.64 14.52 -11.09
CA ASP A 203 10.79 15.38 -11.92
C ASP A 203 10.16 14.55 -13.05
N PRO A 204 8.90 14.11 -12.89
CA PRO A 204 8.20 13.35 -13.91
C PRO A 204 8.04 14.08 -15.25
N GLY A 205 8.13 15.41 -15.27
CA GLY A 205 8.09 16.19 -16.51
C GLY A 205 9.21 15.83 -17.48
N ARG A 206 10.30 15.22 -17.00
CA ARG A 206 11.44 14.76 -17.80
C ARG A 206 11.27 13.35 -18.34
N TRP A 207 10.28 12.59 -17.86
CA TRP A 207 10.09 11.17 -18.20
C TRP A 207 9.37 10.97 -19.53
N ASP A 208 8.50 11.90 -19.93
CA ASP A 208 7.67 11.76 -21.14
C ASP A 208 8.49 11.55 -22.42
N ALA A 209 9.62 12.26 -22.57
CA ALA A 209 10.49 12.11 -23.75
C ALA A 209 11.17 10.72 -23.80
N GLN A 210 11.56 10.19 -22.64
CA GLN A 210 12.14 8.85 -22.54
C GLN A 210 11.08 7.77 -22.79
N PHE A 211 9.87 7.96 -22.27
CA PHE A 211 8.76 7.05 -22.55
C PHE A 211 8.42 7.00 -24.04
N LEU A 212 8.32 8.16 -24.70
CA LEU A 212 8.07 8.23 -26.13
C LEU A 212 9.16 7.49 -26.93
N LYS A 213 10.42 7.64 -26.52
CA LYS A 213 11.54 6.90 -27.13
C LYS A 213 11.34 5.39 -27.00
N LEU A 214 11.01 4.87 -25.81
CA LEU A 214 10.78 3.44 -25.56
C LEU A 214 9.62 2.89 -26.38
N GLN A 215 8.54 3.66 -26.53
CA GLN A 215 7.39 3.29 -27.33
C GLN A 215 7.75 3.21 -28.82
N LEU A 216 8.48 4.21 -29.34
CA LEU A 216 8.90 4.25 -30.75
C LEU A 216 9.95 3.18 -31.07
N SER A 217 10.85 2.86 -30.13
CA SER A 217 11.81 1.77 -30.27
C SER A 217 11.20 0.39 -30.05
N ARG A 218 9.92 0.32 -29.66
CA ARG A 218 9.21 -0.92 -29.36
C ARG A 218 9.93 -1.76 -28.30
N SER A 219 10.44 -1.10 -27.27
CA SER A 219 11.06 -1.78 -26.14
C SER A 219 10.04 -2.71 -25.46
N GLU A 220 10.52 -3.84 -24.95
CA GLU A 220 9.71 -4.86 -24.28
C GLU A 220 8.95 -4.24 -23.10
N GLY A 221 7.64 -4.51 -22.97
CA GLY A 221 6.80 -3.92 -21.93
C GLY A 221 6.37 -2.47 -22.15
N PHE A 222 6.93 -1.74 -23.13
CA PHE A 222 6.63 -0.31 -23.40
C PHE A 222 5.82 -0.05 -24.67
N HIS A 223 5.32 -1.10 -25.31
CA HIS A 223 4.39 -0.96 -26.43
C HIS A 223 3.34 -2.07 -26.41
N ARG A 224 2.23 -1.83 -27.10
CA ARG A 224 1.07 -2.73 -27.09
C ARG A 224 1.43 -4.13 -27.59
N GLY A 225 1.06 -5.13 -26.80
CA GLY A 225 1.29 -6.55 -27.08
C GLY A 225 2.69 -7.07 -26.75
N ALA A 226 3.63 -6.22 -26.31
CA ALA A 226 4.90 -6.69 -25.78
C ALA A 226 4.80 -6.85 -24.27
N ARG A 227 4.91 -8.10 -23.82
CA ARG A 227 4.90 -8.46 -22.42
C ARG A 227 6.33 -8.44 -21.88
N PRO A 228 6.60 -7.78 -20.74
CA PRO A 228 7.81 -8.09 -19.99
C PRO A 228 7.71 -9.53 -19.45
N PRO A 229 8.84 -10.13 -19.02
CA PRO A 229 8.79 -11.36 -18.24
C PRO A 229 7.82 -11.16 -17.06
N TYR A 230 6.82 -12.03 -16.94
CA TYR A 230 5.83 -11.92 -15.87
C TYR A 230 6.43 -12.45 -14.57
N ALA A 231 6.09 -11.78 -13.47
CA ALA A 231 6.29 -12.34 -12.14
C ALA A 231 5.18 -13.35 -11.85
N ASP A 232 5.53 -14.46 -11.20
CA ASP A 232 4.54 -15.47 -10.79
C ASP A 232 3.67 -15.00 -9.61
N ILE A 233 4.14 -13.99 -8.86
CA ILE A 233 3.44 -13.41 -7.70
C ILE A 233 3.44 -11.88 -7.76
N GLY A 234 2.45 -11.26 -7.14
CA GLY A 234 2.33 -9.81 -6.99
C GLY A 234 2.66 -9.33 -5.58
N ILE A 235 2.40 -8.04 -5.35
CA ILE A 235 2.59 -7.40 -4.05
C ILE A 235 1.74 -8.04 -2.95
N GLN A 236 0.58 -8.62 -3.31
CA GLN A 236 -0.33 -9.29 -2.36
C GLN A 236 0.36 -10.47 -1.67
N GLN A 237 0.91 -11.42 -2.43
CA GLN A 237 1.56 -12.60 -1.87
C GLN A 237 2.83 -12.22 -1.08
N ILE A 238 3.56 -11.19 -1.52
CA ILE A 238 4.75 -10.71 -0.81
C ILE A 238 4.36 -10.09 0.53
N PHE A 239 3.31 -9.26 0.56
CA PHE A 239 2.80 -8.63 1.78
C PHE A 239 2.31 -9.68 2.78
N GLU A 240 1.44 -10.60 2.34
CA GLU A 240 0.88 -11.66 3.17
C GLU A 240 1.96 -12.62 3.68
N GLY A 241 2.89 -13.03 2.83
CA GLY A 241 4.02 -13.87 3.22
C GLY A 241 4.89 -13.21 4.29
N GLN A 242 5.26 -11.94 4.10
CA GLN A 242 6.07 -11.21 5.09
C GLN A 242 5.33 -11.06 6.42
N ALA A 243 4.06 -10.62 6.40
CA ALA A 243 3.25 -10.43 7.60
C ALA A 243 3.00 -11.76 8.34
N ARG A 244 2.74 -12.85 7.62
CA ARG A 244 2.51 -14.18 8.18
C ARG A 244 3.75 -14.74 8.87
N PHE A 245 4.92 -14.66 8.23
CA PHE A 245 6.16 -15.16 8.84
C PHE A 245 6.56 -14.31 10.05
N CYS A 246 6.34 -13.00 10.04
CA CYS A 246 6.52 -12.15 11.23
C CYS A 246 5.58 -12.58 12.38
N GLN A 247 4.31 -12.87 12.07
CA GLN A 247 3.36 -13.36 13.05
C GLN A 247 3.81 -14.69 13.68
N ILE A 248 4.28 -15.63 12.86
CA ILE A 248 4.78 -16.93 13.32
C ILE A 248 6.00 -16.77 14.21
N GLN A 249 6.97 -15.92 13.83
CA GLN A 249 8.14 -15.62 14.65
C GLN A 249 7.76 -15.05 16.02
N TYR A 250 6.78 -14.15 16.07
CA TYR A 250 6.24 -13.60 17.31
C TYR A 250 5.59 -14.70 18.17
N LEU A 251 4.70 -15.50 17.60
CA LEU A 251 4.00 -16.57 18.31
C LEU A 251 4.98 -17.57 18.91
N ALA A 252 5.92 -18.08 18.11
CA ALA A 252 6.90 -19.05 18.55
C ALA A 252 7.78 -18.49 19.68
N SER A 253 8.24 -17.24 19.52
CA SER A 253 9.03 -16.54 20.55
C SER A 253 8.24 -16.19 21.82
N SER A 254 6.90 -16.28 21.77
CA SER A 254 6.00 -16.06 22.90
C SER A 254 5.55 -17.37 23.57
N GLY A 255 6.25 -18.48 23.27
CA GLY A 255 5.99 -19.81 23.82
C GLY A 255 5.19 -20.74 22.91
N GLY A 256 4.91 -20.31 21.66
CA GLY A 256 4.28 -21.10 20.62
C GLY A 256 5.12 -22.28 20.12
N PRO A 257 4.60 -23.09 19.18
CA PRO A 257 5.38 -24.14 18.54
C PRO A 257 6.66 -23.60 17.89
N GLU A 258 7.78 -24.31 18.04
CA GLU A 258 9.04 -23.91 17.39
C GLU A 258 9.16 -24.41 15.94
N LEU A 259 8.36 -25.42 15.57
CA LEU A 259 8.43 -26.08 14.27
C LEU A 259 7.44 -25.46 13.29
N LEU A 260 7.91 -25.08 12.11
CA LEU A 260 7.05 -24.55 11.04
C LEU A 260 6.03 -25.58 10.57
N GLN A 261 6.36 -26.88 10.64
CA GLN A 261 5.43 -27.94 10.30
C GLN A 261 4.16 -27.93 11.18
N THR A 262 4.29 -27.57 12.46
CA THR A 262 3.13 -27.44 13.36
C THR A 262 2.19 -26.32 12.90
N TYR A 263 2.75 -25.16 12.50
CA TYR A 263 1.96 -24.06 11.96
C TYR A 263 1.28 -24.43 10.64
N ARG A 264 1.94 -25.25 9.79
CA ARG A 264 1.34 -25.80 8.58
C ARG A 264 0.13 -26.68 8.88
N GLU A 265 0.26 -27.60 9.83
CA GLU A 265 -0.84 -28.47 10.27
C GLU A 265 -1.99 -27.67 10.90
N GLN A 266 -1.67 -26.53 11.50
CA GLN A 266 -2.63 -25.54 12.00
C GLN A 266 -3.10 -24.56 10.92
N GLY A 267 -2.87 -24.77 9.62
CA GLY A 267 -3.46 -23.94 8.56
C GLY A 267 -2.90 -22.52 8.41
N TYR A 268 -1.79 -22.15 9.07
CA TYR A 268 -1.17 -20.82 8.93
C TYR A 268 -0.60 -20.54 7.52
N PHE A 269 -0.45 -21.59 6.70
CA PHE A 269 0.08 -21.53 5.34
C PHE A 269 -0.99 -21.84 4.29
N ALA A 270 -2.20 -21.30 4.47
CA ALA A 270 -3.21 -21.32 3.41
C ALA A 270 -2.72 -20.54 2.16
N PRO A 271 -3.28 -20.83 0.96
CA PRO A 271 -2.93 -20.11 -0.27
C PRO A 271 -3.03 -18.59 -0.09
N VAL A 272 -2.16 -17.82 -0.75
CA VAL A 272 -1.82 -16.39 -0.51
C VAL A 272 -0.79 -16.13 0.60
N TYR A 273 -0.86 -16.84 1.74
CA TYR A 273 0.04 -16.60 2.88
C TYR A 273 1.38 -17.32 2.76
N VAL A 274 1.48 -18.31 1.87
CA VAL A 274 2.69 -19.14 1.69
C VAL A 274 3.26 -19.08 0.27
N ASP A 275 2.48 -18.66 -0.73
CA ASP A 275 2.85 -18.69 -2.15
C ASP A 275 4.21 -18.02 -2.43
N ALA A 276 4.45 -16.85 -1.82
CA ALA A 276 5.73 -16.16 -1.95
C ALA A 276 6.90 -16.96 -1.35
N PHE A 277 6.68 -17.61 -0.20
CA PHE A 277 7.71 -18.41 0.46
C PHE A 277 8.01 -19.69 -0.34
N GLU A 278 7.00 -20.38 -0.86
CA GLU A 278 7.20 -21.56 -1.70
C GLU A 278 7.94 -21.21 -2.99
N LEU A 279 7.57 -20.09 -3.64
CA LEU A 279 8.30 -19.60 -4.80
C LEU A 279 9.75 -19.26 -4.45
N PHE A 280 9.99 -18.61 -3.30
CA PHE A 280 11.35 -18.34 -2.82
C PHE A 280 12.17 -19.63 -2.64
N LEU A 281 11.61 -20.67 -2.02
CA LEU A 281 12.30 -21.95 -1.84
C LEU A 281 12.66 -22.58 -3.19
N VAL A 282 11.72 -22.55 -4.14
CA VAL A 282 11.92 -23.06 -5.51
C VAL A 282 13.03 -22.29 -6.23
N LEU A 283 12.97 -20.95 -6.22
CA LEU A 283 13.93 -20.10 -6.94
C LEU A 283 15.33 -20.13 -6.32
N THR A 284 15.42 -20.28 -5.00
CA THR A 284 16.72 -20.38 -4.30
C THR A 284 17.27 -21.79 -4.26
N GLY A 285 16.47 -22.81 -4.60
CA GLY A 285 16.85 -24.22 -4.47
C GLY A 285 17.04 -24.64 -3.01
N THR A 286 16.32 -24.01 -2.07
CA THR A 286 16.42 -24.31 -0.64
C THR A 286 15.28 -25.21 -0.18
N GLU A 287 15.54 -26.02 0.83
CA GLU A 287 14.52 -26.88 1.43
C GLU A 287 13.68 -26.13 2.45
N TRP A 288 12.48 -26.65 2.71
CA TRP A 288 11.61 -26.13 3.75
C TRP A 288 12.33 -26.14 5.11
N PRO A 289 12.52 -24.99 5.77
CA PRO A 289 13.21 -24.95 7.05
C PRO A 289 12.36 -25.60 8.16
N GLU A 290 13.03 -26.27 9.09
CA GLU A 290 12.34 -26.93 10.21
C GLU A 290 11.75 -25.92 11.21
N ARG A 291 12.50 -24.84 11.50
CA ARG A 291 12.21 -23.89 12.58
C ARG A 291 11.92 -22.47 12.11
N TYR A 292 11.15 -21.74 12.90
CA TYR A 292 10.76 -20.34 12.65
C TYR A 292 11.94 -19.35 12.66
N ASP A 293 13.00 -19.68 13.39
CA ASP A 293 14.22 -18.87 13.58
C ASP A 293 15.34 -19.25 12.59
N SER A 294 15.03 -20.07 11.58
CA SER A 294 15.99 -20.47 10.55
C SER A 294 16.52 -19.26 9.77
N PRO A 295 17.82 -19.24 9.42
CA PRO A 295 18.38 -18.22 8.52
C PRO A 295 17.68 -18.10 7.17
N ILE A 296 17.07 -19.20 6.70
CA ILE A 296 16.26 -19.22 5.47
C ILE A 296 15.02 -18.33 5.61
N VAL A 297 14.34 -18.36 6.76
CA VAL A 297 13.21 -17.47 7.05
C VAL A 297 13.69 -16.02 7.12
N GLY A 298 14.85 -15.78 7.75
CA GLY A 298 15.46 -14.45 7.82
C GLY A 298 15.77 -13.87 6.44
N LEU A 299 16.36 -14.68 5.55
CA LEU A 299 16.65 -14.31 4.16
C LEU A 299 15.38 -14.03 3.36
N PHE A 300 14.34 -14.87 3.49
CA PHE A 300 13.06 -14.65 2.83
C PHE A 300 12.44 -13.30 3.22
N LEU A 301 12.33 -13.02 4.52
CA LEU A 301 11.74 -11.78 5.02
C LEU A 301 12.52 -10.53 4.54
N LEU A 302 13.85 -10.64 4.46
CA LEU A 302 14.70 -9.58 3.91
C LEU A 302 14.47 -9.39 2.42
N ILE A 303 14.35 -10.47 1.63
CA ILE A 303 14.01 -10.37 0.21
C ILE A 303 12.64 -9.72 0.01
N CYS A 304 11.63 -10.08 0.82
CA CYS A 304 10.34 -9.40 0.79
C CYS A 304 10.50 -7.89 1.04
N ASP A 305 11.26 -7.50 2.07
CA ASP A 305 11.50 -6.09 2.39
C ASP A 305 12.19 -5.35 1.22
N LEU A 306 13.22 -5.92 0.61
CA LEU A 306 13.90 -5.30 -0.54
C LEU A 306 13.02 -5.23 -1.79
N ALA A 307 12.17 -6.24 -2.01
CA ALA A 307 11.27 -6.29 -3.16
C ALA A 307 10.24 -5.15 -3.12
N ILE A 308 9.68 -4.85 -1.95
CA ILE A 308 8.65 -3.81 -1.77
C ILE A 308 9.22 -2.40 -1.60
N ASN A 309 10.55 -2.27 -1.50
CA ASN A 309 11.27 -1.00 -1.38
C ASN A 309 12.12 -0.68 -2.63
N PRO A 310 11.52 -0.53 -3.82
CA PRO A 310 12.25 0.05 -4.95
C PRO A 310 12.71 1.47 -4.63
N THR A 311 13.79 1.88 -5.29
CA THR A 311 14.39 3.21 -5.14
C THR A 311 14.23 4.08 -6.38
N ARG A 312 14.01 3.46 -7.55
CA ARG A 312 13.90 4.14 -8.85
C ARG A 312 12.49 4.65 -9.10
N GLY A 313 12.39 5.83 -9.70
CA GLY A 313 11.12 6.56 -9.87
C GLY A 313 10.64 7.25 -8.59
N PHE A 314 10.92 6.68 -7.42
CA PHE A 314 10.80 7.31 -6.11
C PHE A 314 11.58 6.47 -5.08
N PRO A 315 12.36 7.08 -4.15
CA PRO A 315 12.67 8.50 -4.04
C PRO A 315 13.78 8.98 -4.99
N LEU A 316 14.48 8.07 -5.70
CA LEU A 316 15.53 8.42 -6.66
C LEU A 316 14.97 8.52 -8.08
N ASP A 317 15.66 9.26 -8.94
CA ASP A 317 15.28 9.39 -10.35
C ASP A 317 15.55 8.07 -11.13
N ILE A 318 14.91 7.96 -12.29
CA ILE A 318 15.05 6.82 -13.20
C ILE A 318 16.32 7.02 -14.03
N GLU A 319 17.33 6.18 -13.82
CA GLU A 319 18.56 6.21 -14.60
C GLU A 319 18.44 5.42 -15.91
N PHE A 320 17.77 4.27 -15.88
CA PHE A 320 17.65 3.36 -17.01
C PHE A 320 16.18 2.98 -17.27
N PHE A 321 15.55 3.71 -18.19
CA PHE A 321 14.11 3.60 -18.45
C PHE A 321 13.70 2.24 -19.03
N GLU A 322 14.54 1.61 -19.83
CA GLU A 322 14.29 0.28 -20.39
C GLU A 322 14.15 -0.79 -19.28
N GLY A 323 14.83 -0.61 -18.14
CA GLY A 323 14.77 -1.52 -16.98
C GLY A 323 13.63 -1.21 -16.00
N PHE A 324 12.95 -0.06 -16.15
CA PHE A 324 12.10 0.52 -15.12
C PHE A 324 11.07 -0.46 -14.55
N ILE A 325 10.37 -1.23 -15.39
CA ILE A 325 9.36 -2.20 -14.94
C ILE A 325 9.97 -3.18 -13.93
N CYS A 326 11.16 -3.72 -14.22
CA CYS A 326 11.83 -4.67 -13.33
C CYS A 326 12.50 -3.99 -12.12
N ASP A 327 12.69 -2.68 -12.17
CA ASP A 327 13.26 -1.91 -11.06
C ASP A 327 12.21 -1.55 -10.02
N VAL A 328 10.94 -1.47 -10.40
CA VAL A 328 9.85 -1.03 -9.50
C VAL A 328 8.76 -2.05 -9.25
N ASP A 329 8.57 -3.04 -10.11
CA ASP A 329 7.57 -4.09 -9.90
C ASP A 329 7.98 -5.02 -8.75
N PRO A 330 7.19 -5.13 -7.66
CA PRO A 330 7.56 -5.94 -6.50
C PRO A 330 7.76 -7.41 -6.83
N GLY A 331 6.94 -7.98 -7.73
CA GLY A 331 7.06 -9.37 -8.16
C GLY A 331 8.36 -9.62 -8.93
N ALA A 332 8.66 -8.77 -9.92
CA ALA A 332 9.88 -8.88 -10.70
C ALA A 332 11.14 -8.70 -9.82
N ARG A 333 11.11 -7.75 -8.88
CA ARG A 333 12.17 -7.55 -7.90
C ARG A 333 12.35 -8.77 -7.01
N PHE A 334 11.26 -9.32 -6.48
CA PHE A 334 11.28 -10.52 -5.66
C PHE A 334 11.94 -11.70 -6.39
N THR A 335 11.52 -11.96 -7.63
CA THR A 335 12.12 -13.02 -8.47
C THR A 335 13.62 -12.80 -8.68
N ARG A 336 14.03 -11.58 -9.05
CA ARG A 336 15.45 -11.24 -9.26
C ARG A 336 16.29 -11.40 -7.99
N LEU A 337 15.77 -10.95 -6.85
CA LEU A 337 16.43 -11.10 -5.55
C LEU A 337 16.57 -12.56 -5.13
N CYS A 338 15.54 -13.39 -5.38
CA CYS A 338 15.62 -14.83 -5.13
C CYS A 338 16.69 -15.51 -6.01
N LEU A 339 16.74 -15.17 -7.30
CA LEU A 339 17.77 -15.69 -8.20
C LEU A 339 19.18 -15.23 -7.80
N ALA A 340 19.33 -13.98 -7.37
CA ALA A 340 20.60 -13.47 -6.84
C ALA A 340 21.03 -14.20 -5.55
N ALA A 341 20.09 -14.58 -4.69
CA ALA A 341 20.34 -15.40 -3.53
C ALA A 341 20.76 -16.84 -3.92
N ALA A 342 20.14 -17.42 -4.96
CA ALA A 342 20.52 -18.73 -5.50
C ALA A 342 21.97 -18.75 -6.03
N GLU A 343 22.41 -17.65 -6.64
CA GLU A 343 23.79 -17.46 -7.12
C GLU A 343 24.81 -17.17 -6.00
N THR A 344 24.33 -16.90 -4.79
CA THR A 344 25.16 -16.54 -3.62
C THR A 344 24.81 -17.43 -2.41
N PRO A 345 25.07 -18.75 -2.47
CA PRO A 345 24.52 -19.72 -1.52
C PRO A 345 24.91 -19.46 -0.06
N GLU A 346 26.02 -18.76 0.20
CA GLU A 346 26.42 -18.34 1.54
C GLU A 346 25.36 -17.48 2.26
N LEU A 347 24.51 -16.75 1.51
CA LEU A 347 23.45 -15.92 2.09
C LEU A 347 22.37 -16.76 2.80
N ALA A 348 22.21 -18.03 2.42
CA ALA A 348 21.28 -18.95 3.06
C ALA A 348 21.57 -19.18 4.55
N GLN A 349 22.77 -18.81 5.03
CA GLN A 349 23.21 -18.94 6.43
C GLN A 349 23.59 -17.59 7.06
N ALA A 350 23.32 -16.48 6.37
CA ALA A 350 23.82 -15.16 6.77
C ALA A 350 22.98 -14.47 7.86
N VAL A 351 21.71 -14.83 8.03
CA VAL A 351 20.83 -14.24 9.06
C VAL A 351 20.70 -15.19 10.24
N GLN A 352 21.56 -15.07 11.24
CA GLN A 352 21.56 -15.94 12.41
C GLN A 352 20.99 -15.26 13.66
N SER A 353 21.24 -13.96 13.80
CA SER A 353 20.86 -13.19 14.99
C SER A 353 19.81 -12.11 14.74
N PHE A 354 19.37 -11.96 13.48
CA PHE A 354 18.40 -10.95 13.04
C PHE A 354 18.83 -9.53 13.40
N SER A 355 20.11 -9.23 13.19
CA SER A 355 20.78 -7.97 13.56
C SER A 355 20.85 -6.97 12.41
N ALA A 356 21.08 -5.68 12.76
CA ALA A 356 21.29 -4.62 11.78
C ALA A 356 22.45 -4.93 10.82
N GLN A 357 23.54 -5.48 11.34
CA GLN A 357 24.72 -5.82 10.54
C GLN A 357 24.43 -6.92 9.51
N GLU A 358 23.65 -7.94 9.90
CA GLU A 358 23.24 -9.00 8.97
C GLU A 358 22.30 -8.44 7.89
N TYR A 359 21.35 -7.58 8.27
CA TYR A 359 20.49 -6.89 7.32
C TYR A 359 21.33 -6.11 6.29
N GLU A 360 22.24 -5.26 6.75
CA GLU A 360 23.07 -4.43 5.88
C GLU A 360 23.96 -5.27 4.97
N HIS A 361 24.55 -6.34 5.49
CA HIS A 361 25.43 -7.23 4.73
C HIS A 361 24.67 -7.94 3.61
N VAL A 362 23.55 -8.60 3.94
CA VAL A 362 22.75 -9.36 2.98
C VAL A 362 22.11 -8.43 1.96
N ALA A 363 21.57 -7.29 2.41
CA ALA A 363 20.95 -6.32 1.51
C ALA A 363 21.93 -5.72 0.51
N ALA A 364 23.12 -5.31 0.96
CA ALA A 364 24.14 -4.80 0.06
C ALA A 364 24.54 -5.84 -1.00
N ARG A 365 24.69 -7.11 -0.59
CA ARG A 365 25.08 -8.19 -1.50
C ARG A 365 24.00 -8.48 -2.54
N LEU A 366 22.74 -8.59 -2.12
CA LEU A 366 21.62 -8.83 -3.04
C LEU A 366 21.40 -7.66 -4.00
N SER A 367 21.43 -6.42 -3.51
CA SER A 367 21.31 -5.22 -4.34
C SER A 367 22.42 -5.15 -5.39
N GLU A 368 23.68 -5.35 -4.99
CA GLU A 368 24.84 -5.37 -5.91
C GLU A 368 24.66 -6.41 -7.01
N ARG A 369 24.25 -7.64 -6.66
CA ARG A 369 24.04 -8.72 -7.64
C ARG A 369 22.90 -8.42 -8.62
N CYS A 370 21.84 -7.75 -8.17
CA CYS A 370 20.71 -7.38 -9.01
C CYS A 370 20.95 -6.10 -9.83
N GLY A 371 22.00 -5.34 -9.54
CA GLY A 371 22.19 -3.99 -10.09
C GLY A 371 21.21 -2.97 -9.53
N TYR A 372 20.65 -3.23 -8.35
CA TYR A 372 19.81 -2.27 -7.62
C TYR A 372 20.64 -1.35 -6.76
N ASP A 373 20.07 -0.20 -6.40
CA ASP A 373 20.68 0.65 -5.38
C ASP A 373 20.72 -0.07 -4.03
N ASP A 374 21.72 0.26 -3.22
CA ASP A 374 21.69 -0.08 -1.80
C ASP A 374 20.45 0.56 -1.16
N PRO A 375 19.63 -0.18 -0.38
CA PRO A 375 18.42 0.36 0.23
C PRO A 375 18.70 1.57 1.15
N ARG A 376 19.90 1.67 1.71
CA ARG A 376 20.31 2.82 2.53
C ARG A 376 20.39 4.10 1.71
N THR A 377 20.68 4.02 0.41
CA THR A 377 20.67 5.17 -0.51
C THR A 377 19.27 5.75 -0.64
N GLY A 378 18.25 4.89 -0.82
CA GLY A 378 16.86 5.33 -0.86
C GLY A 378 16.41 5.98 0.45
N LEU A 379 16.71 5.33 1.58
CA LEU A 379 16.42 5.89 2.91
C LEU A 379 17.14 7.23 3.14
N ALA A 380 18.42 7.33 2.76
CA ALA A 380 19.20 8.55 2.89
C ALA A 380 18.67 9.68 2.01
N ALA A 381 18.15 9.39 0.83
CA ALA A 381 17.52 10.39 -0.03
C ALA A 381 16.30 11.02 0.63
N VAL A 382 15.46 10.22 1.31
CA VAL A 382 14.28 10.72 2.04
C VAL A 382 14.69 11.45 3.32
N VAL A 383 15.57 10.85 4.13
CA VAL A 383 16.00 11.44 5.41
C VAL A 383 16.82 12.70 5.21
N GLY A 384 17.57 12.80 4.11
CA GLY A 384 18.37 13.96 3.73
C GLY A 384 17.54 15.21 3.42
N LEU A 385 16.21 15.08 3.29
CA LEU A 385 15.28 16.20 3.11
C LEU A 385 15.03 17.01 4.38
N LEU A 386 15.50 16.51 5.53
CA LEU A 386 15.17 17.05 6.85
C LEU A 386 16.28 17.93 7.40
N GLY A 387 15.90 18.91 8.23
CA GLY A 387 16.84 19.74 9.00
C GLY A 387 17.24 21.05 8.32
N ASP A 388 16.68 21.39 7.15
CA ASP A 388 16.92 22.65 6.45
C ASP A 388 15.93 23.77 6.86
N LYS A 389 14.97 23.48 7.75
CA LYS A 389 13.84 24.34 8.14
C LYS A 389 12.93 24.72 6.96
N GLY A 390 12.93 23.89 5.93
CA GLY A 390 12.14 24.05 4.73
C GLY A 390 10.74 23.42 4.82
N PRO A 391 10.08 23.23 3.66
CA PRO A 391 8.73 22.67 3.56
C PRO A 391 8.59 21.28 4.17
N VAL A 392 9.63 20.45 4.09
CA VAL A 392 9.64 19.09 4.65
C VAL A 392 9.61 19.15 6.19
N ASP A 393 10.42 20.00 6.81
CA ASP A 393 10.41 20.19 8.26
C ASP A 393 9.06 20.75 8.75
N ALA A 394 8.43 21.64 7.97
CA ALA A 394 7.08 22.10 8.25
C ALA A 394 6.04 20.96 8.19
N LEU A 395 6.15 20.08 7.20
CA LEU A 395 5.32 18.87 7.10
C LEU A 395 5.54 17.94 8.30
N MET A 396 6.78 17.79 8.77
CA MET A 396 7.08 16.98 9.96
C MET A 396 6.55 17.61 11.25
N GLU A 397 6.44 18.93 11.33
CA GLU A 397 5.75 19.61 12.42
C GLU A 397 4.23 19.39 12.38
N GLU A 398 3.62 19.35 11.18
CA GLU A 398 2.23 18.91 11.01
C GLU A 398 2.03 17.47 11.49
N HIS A 399 2.97 16.58 11.16
CA HIS A 399 2.96 15.19 11.64
C HIS A 399 3.12 15.08 13.16
N ARG A 400 4.01 15.88 13.75
CA ARG A 400 4.22 15.89 15.20
C ARG A 400 2.94 16.32 15.93
N THR A 401 2.26 17.34 15.42
CA THR A 401 1.11 17.97 16.09
C THR A 401 -0.26 17.44 15.64
N PHE A 402 -0.32 16.70 14.53
CA PHE A 402 -1.54 16.36 13.79
C PHE A 402 -2.36 17.56 13.29
N ASN A 403 -1.75 18.74 13.24
CA ASN A 403 -2.39 19.93 12.69
C ASN A 403 -1.97 20.16 11.24
N TYR A 404 -2.40 19.26 10.35
CA TYR A 404 -2.13 19.37 8.93
C TYR A 404 -2.88 20.56 8.29
N ALA A 405 -2.26 21.13 7.25
CA ALA A 405 -2.94 22.01 6.33
C ALA A 405 -4.10 21.29 5.62
N GLY A 406 -5.15 22.03 5.26
CA GLY A 406 -6.35 21.44 4.64
C GLY A 406 -6.16 21.05 3.18
N VAL A 407 -5.28 21.74 2.45
CA VAL A 407 -5.00 21.46 1.04
C VAL A 407 -4.21 20.15 0.94
N ASN A 408 -4.72 19.23 0.12
CA ASN A 408 -4.12 17.93 -0.16
C ASN A 408 -3.75 17.11 1.10
N MET A 409 -4.51 17.27 2.18
CA MET A 409 -4.21 16.66 3.48
C MET A 409 -3.92 15.14 3.39
N PRO A 410 -4.68 14.31 2.64
CA PRO A 410 -4.37 12.89 2.54
C PRO A 410 -2.94 12.61 2.08
N VAL A 411 -2.44 13.33 1.05
CA VAL A 411 -1.07 13.16 0.56
C VAL A 411 -0.05 13.59 1.61
N ARG A 412 -0.27 14.73 2.27
CA ARG A 412 0.61 15.25 3.35
C ARG A 412 0.70 14.26 4.50
N VAL A 413 -0.42 13.70 4.94
CA VAL A 413 -0.49 12.69 6.00
C VAL A 413 0.30 11.45 5.60
N LEU A 414 0.11 10.95 4.38
CA LEU A 414 0.77 9.71 3.96
C LEU A 414 2.29 9.90 3.84
N ILE A 415 2.74 11.01 3.25
CA ILE A 415 4.17 11.30 3.06
C ILE A 415 4.89 11.56 4.37
N SER A 416 4.28 12.25 5.32
CA SER A 416 4.93 12.51 6.60
C SER A 416 5.15 11.24 7.44
N HIS A 417 4.22 10.28 7.37
CA HIS A 417 4.39 8.96 8.00
C HIS A 417 5.45 8.13 7.29
N PHE A 418 5.51 8.17 5.96
CA PHE A 418 6.59 7.55 5.20
C PHE A 418 7.96 8.11 5.58
N ILE A 419 8.10 9.44 5.66
CA ILE A 419 9.36 10.08 6.08
C ILE A 419 9.76 9.66 7.51
N ALA A 420 8.81 9.68 8.46
CA ALA A 420 9.05 9.21 9.83
C ALA A 420 9.50 7.74 9.86
N PHE A 421 8.86 6.89 9.06
CA PHE A 421 9.21 5.47 8.95
C PHE A 421 10.61 5.29 8.36
N CYS A 422 10.96 6.03 7.29
CA CYS A 422 12.31 6.00 6.71
C CYS A 422 13.39 6.44 7.71
N GLN A 423 13.14 7.48 8.52
CA GLN A 423 14.08 7.92 9.56
C GLN A 423 14.40 6.81 10.57
N ASP A 424 13.38 6.13 11.06
CA ASP A 424 13.59 5.08 12.06
C ASP A 424 14.11 3.80 11.42
N LYS A 425 13.66 3.42 10.22
CA LYS A 425 14.18 2.28 9.47
C LYS A 425 15.65 2.44 9.09
N GLN A 426 16.11 3.66 8.79
CA GLN A 426 17.53 3.91 8.57
C GLN A 426 18.38 3.61 9.80
N ARG A 427 17.83 3.82 11.01
CA ARG A 427 18.55 3.59 12.26
C ARG A 427 18.46 2.15 12.73
N ARG A 428 17.30 1.51 12.55
CA ARG A 428 16.94 0.20 13.09
C ARG A 428 16.35 -0.71 12.01
N PRO A 429 17.05 -0.98 10.89
CA PRO A 429 16.48 -1.71 9.77
C PRO A 429 16.04 -3.13 10.14
N GLU A 430 16.73 -3.78 11.06
CA GLU A 430 16.44 -5.12 11.54
C GLU A 430 15.09 -5.23 12.25
N PHE A 431 14.66 -4.16 12.93
CA PHE A 431 13.36 -4.13 13.61
C PHE A 431 12.22 -4.13 12.58
N PHE A 432 12.33 -3.35 11.51
CA PHE A 432 11.30 -3.24 10.49
C PHE A 432 11.31 -4.41 9.50
N CYS A 433 12.47 -5.07 9.32
CA CYS A 433 12.59 -6.27 8.50
C CYS A 433 12.07 -7.52 9.21
N TRP A 434 12.34 -7.66 10.52
CA TRP A 434 12.01 -8.86 11.31
C TRP A 434 11.26 -8.53 12.61
N PRO A 435 10.12 -7.81 12.55
CA PRO A 435 9.44 -7.35 13.76
C PRO A 435 8.94 -8.51 14.63
N GLY A 436 8.57 -9.64 14.03
CA GLY A 436 8.17 -10.84 14.77
C GLY A 436 9.22 -11.32 15.77
N PHE A 437 10.48 -11.29 15.36
CA PHE A 437 11.61 -11.70 16.19
C PHE A 437 11.92 -10.67 17.29
N TRP A 438 11.74 -9.38 17.02
CA TRP A 438 12.05 -8.29 17.96
C TRP A 438 10.91 -7.90 18.90
N MET A 439 9.68 -8.34 18.64
CA MET A 439 8.49 -7.99 19.43
C MET A 439 8.13 -9.03 20.51
N ALA A 440 8.93 -10.08 20.69
CA ALA A 440 8.64 -11.17 21.62
C ALA A 440 9.89 -11.71 22.34
N GLY A 441 9.65 -12.49 23.39
CA GLY A 441 10.69 -13.20 24.16
C GLY A 441 11.79 -12.30 24.71
N ASP A 442 13.00 -12.83 24.79
CA ASP A 442 14.18 -12.15 25.34
C ASP A 442 14.73 -11.02 24.44
N LYS A 443 14.22 -10.93 23.20
CA LYS A 443 14.63 -9.91 22.23
C LYS A 443 13.83 -8.62 22.37
N PHE A 444 12.64 -8.69 22.94
CA PHE A 444 11.84 -7.52 23.22
C PHE A 444 12.55 -6.59 24.21
N ASN A 445 12.62 -5.31 23.86
CA ASN A 445 13.18 -4.28 24.72
C ASN A 445 12.34 -2.99 24.63
N PRO A 446 12.51 -2.04 25.57
CA PRO A 446 11.71 -0.81 25.59
C PRO A 446 11.80 0.03 24.31
N GLU A 447 12.92 -0.03 23.60
CA GLU A 447 13.10 0.70 22.33
C GLU A 447 12.26 0.07 21.21
N ALA A 448 12.27 -1.26 21.07
CA ALA A 448 11.40 -1.98 20.14
C ALA A 448 9.91 -1.69 20.41
N GLY A 449 9.49 -1.71 21.68
CA GLY A 449 8.14 -1.30 22.07
C GLY A 449 7.82 0.15 21.73
N SER A 450 8.79 1.07 21.86
CA SER A 450 8.63 2.47 21.47
C SER A 450 8.51 2.66 19.96
N LEU A 451 9.33 1.96 19.17
CA LEU A 451 9.26 1.97 17.71
C LEU A 451 7.90 1.45 17.23
N PHE A 452 7.46 0.31 17.77
CA PHE A 452 6.15 -0.26 17.46
C PHE A 452 5.02 0.73 17.76
N ALA A 453 5.01 1.32 18.96
CA ALA A 453 3.99 2.29 19.37
C ALA A 453 3.98 3.58 18.51
N THR A 454 5.15 3.98 18.00
CA THR A 454 5.30 5.18 17.15
C THR A 454 4.69 4.99 15.77
N HIS A 455 4.77 3.76 15.23
CA HIS A 455 4.36 3.43 13.86
C HIS A 455 3.03 2.68 13.80
N LEU A 456 2.15 2.83 14.79
CA LEU A 456 0.81 2.23 14.75
C LEU A 456 -0.08 2.87 13.68
N SER A 457 -1.09 2.11 13.22
CA SER A 457 -2.08 2.60 12.27
C SER A 457 -2.82 3.84 12.81
N LEU A 458 -3.13 4.80 11.92
CA LEU A 458 -3.83 6.02 12.31
C LEU A 458 -5.28 5.78 12.72
N PHE A 459 -5.93 4.85 12.02
CA PHE A 459 -7.35 4.61 12.13
C PHE A 459 -7.60 3.14 12.48
N GLN A 460 -8.55 2.93 13.37
CA GLN A 460 -9.01 1.61 13.79
C GLN A 460 -10.51 1.61 14.07
N ASP A 461 -11.13 0.44 14.04
CA ASP A 461 -12.45 0.23 14.64
C ASP A 461 -12.35 0.00 16.15
N ARG A 462 -13.48 -0.32 16.78
CA ARG A 462 -13.56 -0.71 18.20
C ARG A 462 -14.38 -1.98 18.33
N GLY A 463 -14.16 -2.74 19.40
CA GLY A 463 -14.88 -3.99 19.61
C GLY A 463 -16.41 -3.85 19.72
N ASP A 464 -16.93 -2.65 19.99
CA ASP A 464 -18.37 -2.36 20.11
C ASP A 464 -19.01 -1.77 18.84
N THR A 465 -18.25 -1.46 17.77
CA THR A 465 -18.80 -0.78 16.58
C THR A 465 -17.91 -0.89 15.33
N GLU A 466 -18.54 -0.93 14.16
CA GLU A 466 -17.86 -0.90 12.84
C GLU A 466 -17.37 0.51 12.43
N GLN A 467 -17.64 1.53 13.26
CA GLN A 467 -17.26 2.91 12.98
C GLN A 467 -15.73 3.07 13.04
N ILE A 468 -15.19 3.89 12.14
CA ILE A 468 -13.77 4.23 12.16
C ILE A 468 -13.49 5.30 13.22
N PHE A 469 -12.49 5.05 14.06
CA PHE A 469 -11.97 5.97 15.06
C PHE A 469 -10.50 6.28 14.81
N PRO A 470 -10.06 7.51 15.11
CA PRO A 470 -8.63 7.75 15.23
C PRO A 470 -8.08 7.03 16.47
N ARG A 471 -6.85 6.53 16.35
CA ARG A 471 -6.07 6.16 17.54
C ARG A 471 -5.70 7.41 18.34
N ALA A 472 -5.84 7.33 19.66
CA ALA A 472 -5.28 8.33 20.54
C ALA A 472 -3.75 8.19 20.52
N VAL A 473 -3.05 9.26 20.18
CA VAL A 473 -1.58 9.27 20.19
C VAL A 473 -1.08 10.21 21.28
N ARG A 474 -0.19 9.69 22.13
CA ARG A 474 0.36 10.44 23.26
C ARG A 474 1.02 11.73 22.76
N GLY A 475 0.70 12.85 23.42
CA GLY A 475 1.26 14.16 23.09
C GLY A 475 0.55 14.91 21.94
N ARG A 476 -0.52 14.35 21.36
CA ARG A 476 -1.33 15.00 20.33
C ARG A 476 -2.70 15.43 20.90
N SER A 477 -3.22 16.57 20.47
CA SER A 477 -4.49 17.08 21.01
C SER A 477 -5.71 16.32 20.45
N PRO A 478 -6.74 16.08 21.28
CA PRO A 478 -8.00 15.48 20.81
C PRO A 478 -8.65 16.27 19.66
N GLU A 479 -8.53 17.59 19.67
CA GLU A 479 -9.06 18.48 18.64
C GLU A 479 -8.37 18.25 17.29
N ASN A 480 -7.04 18.15 17.27
CA ASN A 480 -6.28 17.91 16.04
C ASN A 480 -6.54 16.51 15.50
N ILE A 481 -6.63 15.51 16.39
CA ILE A 481 -6.99 14.14 16.02
C ILE A 481 -8.37 14.10 15.36
N LYS A 482 -9.37 14.77 15.93
CA LYS A 482 -10.72 14.85 15.34
C LYS A 482 -10.71 15.57 13.99
N LYS A 483 -9.97 16.68 13.88
CA LYS A 483 -9.81 17.44 12.63
C LYS A 483 -9.16 16.61 11.53
N LEU A 484 -8.12 15.83 11.87
CA LEU A 484 -7.43 14.92 10.97
C LEU A 484 -8.41 13.92 10.34
N VAL A 485 -9.15 13.17 11.17
CA VAL A 485 -10.11 12.16 10.68
C VAL A 485 -11.15 12.78 9.76
N ASN A 486 -11.80 13.85 10.20
CA ASN A 486 -12.89 14.47 9.44
C ASN A 486 -12.43 14.99 8.07
N THR A 487 -11.22 15.54 8.01
CA THR A 487 -10.69 16.13 6.77
C THR A 487 -10.10 15.07 5.87
N PHE A 488 -9.39 14.08 6.43
CA PHE A 488 -8.82 12.96 5.69
C PHE A 488 -9.93 12.17 4.99
N PHE A 489 -10.92 11.68 5.75
CA PHE A 489 -12.03 10.92 5.17
C PHE A 489 -12.94 11.80 4.32
N GLY A 490 -13.13 13.08 4.65
CA GLY A 490 -13.82 14.02 3.76
C GLY A 490 -13.17 14.09 2.37
N GLY A 491 -11.84 14.13 2.29
CA GLY A 491 -11.11 14.04 1.02
C GLY A 491 -11.36 12.72 0.29
N MET A 492 -11.31 11.59 0.99
CA MET A 492 -11.54 10.27 0.41
C MET A 492 -12.94 10.12 -0.21
N LEU A 493 -13.98 10.71 0.41
CA LEU A 493 -15.33 10.71 -0.15
C LEU A 493 -15.41 11.44 -1.49
N VAL A 494 -14.69 12.56 -1.65
CA VAL A 494 -14.63 13.29 -2.93
C VAL A 494 -13.93 12.46 -3.99
N PHE A 495 -12.86 11.75 -3.61
CA PHE A 495 -12.12 10.93 -4.54
C PHE A 495 -12.97 9.78 -5.10
N ASP A 496 -13.77 9.15 -4.23
CA ASP A 496 -14.71 8.10 -4.62
C ASP A 496 -15.69 8.62 -5.66
N LEU A 497 -16.38 9.72 -5.35
CA LEU A 497 -17.34 10.32 -6.28
C LEU A 497 -16.67 10.73 -7.61
N ALA A 498 -15.47 11.30 -7.57
CA ALA A 498 -14.75 11.67 -8.79
C ALA A 498 -14.41 10.44 -9.66
N LEU A 499 -13.96 9.33 -9.06
CA LEU A 499 -13.70 8.10 -9.80
C LEU A 499 -14.98 7.49 -10.38
N GLN A 500 -16.07 7.45 -9.60
CA GLN A 500 -17.38 7.03 -10.07
C GLN A 500 -17.84 7.90 -11.26
N TRP A 501 -17.64 9.21 -11.19
CA TRP A 501 -18.01 10.13 -12.26
C TRP A 501 -17.23 9.84 -13.55
N VAL A 502 -15.94 9.54 -13.45
CA VAL A 502 -15.09 9.28 -14.61
C VAL A 502 -15.41 7.95 -15.27
N LEU A 503 -15.49 6.87 -14.48
CA LEU A 503 -15.46 5.50 -14.99
C LEU A 503 -16.78 4.75 -14.91
N GLU A 504 -17.64 5.04 -13.94
CA GLU A 504 -18.76 4.17 -13.61
C GLU A 504 -20.09 4.63 -14.22
N PRO A 505 -20.82 3.75 -14.93
CA PRO A 505 -22.16 4.06 -15.42
C PRO A 505 -23.18 4.18 -14.27
N GLY A 506 -24.36 4.74 -14.58
CA GLY A 506 -25.46 4.88 -13.62
C GLY A 506 -25.29 6.04 -12.62
N PRO A 507 -26.20 6.18 -11.64
CA PRO A 507 -26.14 7.24 -10.63
C PRO A 507 -24.93 7.08 -9.70
N PHE A 508 -24.61 8.13 -8.93
CA PHE A 508 -23.61 8.02 -7.87
C PHE A 508 -24.11 7.11 -6.76
N ARG A 509 -23.19 6.32 -6.21
CA ARG A 509 -23.42 5.45 -5.06
C ARG A 509 -22.82 6.11 -3.83
N TYR A 510 -23.61 6.18 -2.76
CA TYR A 510 -23.21 6.79 -1.49
C TYR A 510 -23.12 5.74 -0.38
N ASP A 511 -22.43 4.64 -0.66
CA ASP A 511 -22.21 3.60 0.35
C ASP A 511 -21.05 3.99 1.27
N PHE A 512 -21.40 4.72 2.33
CA PHE A 512 -20.46 5.13 3.37
C PHE A 512 -20.60 4.28 4.64
N LYS A 513 -21.21 3.09 4.54
CA LYS A 513 -21.33 2.16 5.69
C LYS A 513 -19.95 1.81 6.23
N TRP A 514 -18.97 1.63 5.36
CA TRP A 514 -17.60 1.32 5.76
C TRP A 514 -16.99 2.37 6.71
N LEU A 515 -17.44 3.63 6.68
CA LEU A 515 -16.92 4.70 7.54
C LEU A 515 -17.60 4.77 8.91
N THR A 516 -18.91 4.50 8.95
CA THR A 516 -19.74 4.75 10.15
C THR A 516 -20.38 3.51 10.76
N GLY A 517 -20.34 2.38 10.07
CA GLY A 517 -21.12 1.18 10.39
C GLY A 517 -22.63 1.31 10.12
N LYS A 518 -23.11 2.48 9.68
CA LYS A 518 -24.55 2.75 9.53
C LYS A 518 -24.99 2.57 8.09
N SER A 519 -26.17 2.00 7.88
CA SER A 519 -26.83 1.96 6.58
C SER A 519 -27.33 3.34 6.13
N GLU A 520 -27.69 4.21 7.08
CA GLU A 520 -28.15 5.58 6.81
C GLU A 520 -27.08 6.62 7.18
N ASN A 521 -26.62 7.36 6.18
CA ASN A 521 -25.50 8.31 6.30
C ASN A 521 -25.82 9.72 5.78
N ALA A 522 -27.05 10.21 5.93
CA ALA A 522 -27.53 11.46 5.31
C ALA A 522 -26.59 12.67 5.48
N ALA A 523 -25.98 12.84 6.66
CA ALA A 523 -25.04 13.94 6.91
C ALA A 523 -23.73 13.80 6.12
N LEU A 524 -23.17 12.58 6.00
CA LEU A 524 -21.98 12.33 5.19
C LEU A 524 -22.28 12.44 3.70
N ILE A 525 -23.46 12.00 3.27
CA ILE A 525 -23.92 12.19 1.89
C ILE A 525 -23.98 13.69 1.56
N ALA A 526 -24.59 14.49 2.43
CA ALA A 526 -24.65 15.93 2.25
C ALA A 526 -23.26 16.61 2.28
N LEU A 527 -22.32 16.07 3.05
CA LEU A 527 -20.93 16.53 3.06
C LEU A 527 -20.22 16.21 1.75
N ALA A 528 -20.27 14.95 1.29
CA ALA A 528 -19.62 14.49 0.07
C ALA A 528 -20.13 15.25 -1.16
N LYS A 529 -21.46 15.45 -1.27
CA LYS A 529 -22.08 16.24 -2.35
C LYS A 529 -21.59 17.69 -2.36
N ARG A 530 -21.54 18.32 -1.18
CA ARG A 530 -21.08 19.71 -1.03
C ARG A 530 -19.62 19.86 -1.43
N GLN A 531 -18.76 18.93 -1.00
CA GLN A 531 -17.35 18.96 -1.34
C GLN A 531 -17.14 18.70 -2.85
N PHE A 532 -17.83 17.71 -3.42
CA PHE A 532 -17.81 17.46 -4.86
C PHE A 532 -18.19 18.72 -5.66
N ALA A 533 -19.29 19.38 -5.29
CA ALA A 533 -19.73 20.63 -5.92
C ALA A 533 -18.72 21.77 -5.71
N GLN A 534 -18.06 21.84 -4.55
CA GLN A 534 -17.01 22.83 -4.29
C GLN A 534 -15.79 22.64 -5.21
N TYR A 535 -15.39 21.38 -5.46
CA TYR A 535 -14.23 21.08 -6.30
C TYR A 535 -14.51 21.15 -7.80
N TYR A 536 -15.67 20.66 -8.25
CA TYR A 536 -15.95 20.51 -9.67
C TYR A 536 -16.99 21.50 -10.21
N GLY A 537 -17.78 22.11 -9.33
CA GLY A 537 -18.89 23.01 -9.67
C GLY A 537 -20.30 22.39 -9.50
N PRO A 538 -20.60 21.22 -10.11
CA PRO A 538 -21.95 20.70 -10.14
C PRO A 538 -22.30 19.83 -8.93
N ASP A 539 -23.59 19.76 -8.61
CA ASP A 539 -24.12 18.75 -7.70
C ASP A 539 -24.11 17.38 -8.41
N PRO A 540 -23.53 16.33 -7.80
CA PRO A 540 -23.43 15.01 -8.43
C PRO A 540 -24.79 14.40 -8.82
N ASP A 541 -25.88 14.72 -8.11
CA ASP A 541 -27.22 14.19 -8.45
C ASP A 541 -27.84 14.88 -9.69
N THR A 542 -27.25 15.98 -10.15
CA THR A 542 -27.70 16.70 -11.34
C THR A 542 -27.05 16.19 -12.63
N CYS A 543 -26.14 15.21 -12.53
CA CYS A 543 -25.48 14.62 -13.67
C CYS A 543 -26.47 13.95 -14.63
N THR A 544 -26.36 14.28 -15.93
CA THR A 544 -27.03 13.54 -16.99
C THR A 544 -26.37 12.18 -17.16
N LEU A 545 -27.14 11.12 -16.95
CA LEU A 545 -26.66 9.74 -17.11
C LEU A 545 -26.70 9.33 -18.58
N ILE A 546 -25.60 8.75 -19.05
CA ILE A 546 -25.49 8.19 -20.39
C ILE A 546 -24.97 6.75 -20.32
N ASP A 547 -25.45 5.90 -21.22
CA ASP A 547 -24.99 4.52 -21.29
C ASP A 547 -23.55 4.43 -21.81
N SER A 548 -22.80 3.46 -21.29
CA SER A 548 -21.55 3.05 -21.90
C SER A 548 -21.84 2.55 -23.33
N PRO A 549 -21.07 3.00 -24.34
CA PRO A 549 -21.19 2.43 -25.68
C PRO A 549 -20.92 0.93 -25.62
N VAL A 550 -21.72 0.16 -26.35
CA VAL A 550 -21.53 -1.29 -26.49
C VAL A 550 -20.18 -1.52 -27.19
N PRO A 551 -19.31 -2.41 -26.67
CA PRO A 551 -17.99 -2.66 -27.22
C PRO A 551 -18.01 -3.13 -28.68
#